data_AF-M5C2N0-F1
#
_entry.id   AF-M5C2N0-F1
#
_cell.length_a   1.000
_cell.length_b   1.000
_cell.length_c   1.000
_cell.angle_alpha   90.00
_cell.angle_beta   90.00
_cell.angle_gamma   90.00
#
_symmetry.space_group_name_H-M   'P 1'
#
loop_
_entity.id
_entity.type
_entity.pdbx_description
1 polymer ?
#
loop_
_entity_poly.entity_id
_entity_poly.type
_entity_poly.pdbx_seq_one_letter_code
_entity_poly.pdbx_strand_id
1 'polypeptide(L)'
;MSQLVLSESVLITSRPKWTHTLLTYTTFLAVLALALAPRFRAVVNAHLVALLLVAFGVYAWRDLVPFATYDQHPADAAGGWLTWARIGVLGFASIVVPLFIPRVYVPLDSKNPSDTPNPEQTASLISLVLYNFLDNLVWTAYRAPKLEYEQLPPLADYDRASYLKERSFDKLDPLRQEKRRYFFWGLMAVFWREYIVMAITLIIRGLMMFAGPVGIKHILRYLEAPSDPGYIRPWFWILWLFLGPFFGAIAMQWYIFFRMSSVVRAEGMITQLLFEHTLRIRMTAQAMDGPVAVSSASTRSQTPINAPAGPTESDDDEPNSNDHGAEASNAQTLVASTGSVKGKDKAKRDTKTEEENTGGSNLVGKINNLMSTVGLS
;
A
#
# COMPACT_ATOMS: atom_id res chain seq x y z
N MET A 1 10.55 -54.09 14.52
CA MET A 1 11.08 -52.96 13.72
C MET A 1 11.02 -53.20 12.22
N SER A 2 11.50 -54.33 11.67
CA SER A 2 11.61 -54.52 10.20
C SER A 2 10.33 -54.29 9.39
N GLN A 3 9.15 -54.68 9.88
CA GLN A 3 7.88 -54.46 9.15
C GLN A 3 7.53 -52.97 8.97
N LEU A 4 7.89 -52.09 9.92
CA LEU A 4 7.65 -50.64 9.80
C LEU A 4 8.59 -50.01 8.76
N VAL A 5 9.88 -50.34 8.82
CA VAL A 5 10.89 -49.89 7.82
C VAL A 5 10.56 -50.41 6.41
N LEU A 6 10.03 -51.64 6.30
CA LEU A 6 9.51 -52.18 5.04
C LEU A 6 8.25 -51.42 4.57
N SER A 7 7.35 -51.03 5.48
CA SER A 7 6.17 -50.23 5.10
C SER A 7 6.52 -48.83 4.60
N GLU A 8 7.50 -48.16 5.23
CA GLU A 8 8.00 -46.85 4.78
C GLU A 8 8.72 -46.94 3.42
N SER A 9 9.60 -47.94 3.25
CA SER A 9 10.31 -48.14 1.98
C SER A 9 9.38 -48.57 0.83
N VAL A 10 8.31 -49.32 1.09
CA VAL A 10 7.26 -49.63 0.09
C VAL A 10 6.41 -48.40 -0.25
N LEU A 11 6.09 -47.53 0.73
CA LEU A 11 5.44 -46.25 0.48
C LEU A 11 6.31 -45.28 -0.33
N ILE A 12 7.63 -45.35 -0.19
CA ILE A 12 8.60 -44.52 -0.93
C ILE A 12 8.86 -45.02 -2.35
N THR A 13 8.84 -46.35 -2.58
CA THR A 13 9.15 -46.96 -3.90
C THR A 13 7.97 -47.07 -4.87
N SER A 14 6.72 -46.99 -4.37
CA SER A 14 5.54 -46.88 -5.24
C SER A 14 5.52 -45.52 -5.93
N ARG A 15 5.87 -45.46 -7.23
CA ARG A 15 5.69 -44.24 -8.04
C ARG A 15 4.25 -43.76 -7.90
N PRO A 16 3.98 -42.59 -7.28
CA PRO A 16 2.61 -42.25 -6.93
C PRO A 16 1.79 -42.07 -8.20
N LYS A 17 0.68 -42.81 -8.35
CA LYS A 17 -0.26 -42.64 -9.49
C LYS A 17 -0.71 -41.18 -9.64
N TRP A 18 -0.75 -40.46 -8.52
CA TRP A 18 -0.97 -39.02 -8.42
C TRP A 18 -0.04 -38.15 -9.29
N THR A 19 1.20 -38.59 -9.54
CA THR A 19 2.16 -37.83 -10.38
C THR A 19 1.69 -37.76 -11.84
N HIS A 20 1.21 -38.88 -12.39
CA HIS A 20 0.68 -38.94 -13.74
C HIS A 20 -0.63 -38.16 -13.87
N THR A 21 -1.55 -38.29 -12.90
CA THR A 21 -2.81 -37.52 -12.91
C THR A 21 -2.59 -36.02 -12.73
N LEU A 22 -1.62 -35.61 -11.91
CA LEU A 22 -1.26 -34.20 -11.73
C LEU A 22 -0.65 -33.63 -13.01
N LEU A 23 0.26 -34.37 -13.65
CA LEU A 23 0.85 -33.95 -14.92
C LEU A 23 -0.22 -33.81 -16.01
N THR A 24 -1.09 -34.82 -16.22
CA THR A 24 -2.17 -34.72 -17.22
C THR A 24 -3.14 -33.59 -16.92
N TYR A 25 -3.45 -33.33 -15.64
CA TYR A 25 -4.28 -32.21 -15.22
C TYR A 25 -3.60 -30.86 -15.52
N THR A 26 -2.31 -30.69 -15.19
CA THR A 26 -1.57 -29.45 -15.49
C THR A 26 -1.41 -29.21 -17.00
N THR A 27 -1.22 -30.25 -17.82
CA THR A 27 -1.18 -30.09 -19.29
C THR A 27 -2.54 -29.71 -19.86
N PHE A 28 -3.63 -30.31 -19.36
CA PHE A 28 -4.99 -29.91 -19.76
C PHE A 28 -5.29 -28.46 -19.35
N LEU A 29 -4.92 -28.07 -18.13
CA LEU A 29 -5.11 -26.73 -17.60
C LEU A 29 -4.27 -25.69 -18.38
N ALA A 30 -3.06 -26.04 -18.83
CA ALA A 30 -2.23 -25.19 -19.69
C ALA A 30 -2.83 -24.99 -21.10
N VAL A 31 -3.38 -26.06 -21.70
CA VAL A 31 -4.11 -25.95 -22.98
C VAL A 31 -5.37 -25.09 -22.81
N LEU A 32 -6.10 -25.27 -21.71
CA LEU A 32 -7.29 -24.48 -21.38
C LEU A 32 -6.94 -23.00 -21.15
N ALA A 33 -5.82 -22.69 -20.50
CA ALA A 33 -5.31 -21.33 -20.37
C ALA A 33 -5.03 -20.66 -21.72
N LEU A 34 -4.56 -21.43 -22.71
CA LEU A 34 -4.35 -20.92 -24.06
C LEU A 34 -5.69 -20.60 -24.77
N ALA A 35 -6.71 -21.43 -24.57
CA ALA A 35 -8.01 -21.30 -25.23
C ALA A 35 -8.96 -20.24 -24.62
N LEU A 36 -8.84 -19.92 -23.33
CA LEU A 36 -9.80 -19.08 -22.61
C LEU A 36 -9.66 -17.56 -22.86
N ALA A 37 -10.73 -16.82 -22.61
CA ALA A 37 -10.74 -15.35 -22.65
C ALA A 37 -9.81 -14.76 -21.56
N PRO A 38 -9.17 -13.59 -21.80
CA PRO A 38 -8.07 -13.07 -20.97
C PRO A 38 -8.39 -12.91 -19.47
N ARG A 39 -9.66 -12.61 -19.12
CA ARG A 39 -10.11 -12.52 -17.71
C ARG A 39 -9.96 -13.85 -16.97
N PHE A 40 -10.30 -14.96 -17.62
CA PHE A 40 -10.16 -16.30 -17.02
C PHE A 40 -8.72 -16.82 -17.13
N ARG A 41 -7.95 -16.42 -18.16
CA ARG A 41 -6.52 -16.78 -18.29
C ARG A 41 -5.72 -16.44 -17.04
N ALA A 42 -5.93 -15.26 -16.44
CA ALA A 42 -5.23 -14.84 -15.23
C ALA A 42 -5.47 -15.79 -14.05
N VAL A 43 -6.74 -16.18 -13.82
CA VAL A 43 -7.14 -17.10 -12.74
C VAL A 43 -6.62 -18.51 -12.99
N VAL A 44 -6.75 -19.00 -14.22
CA VAL A 44 -6.26 -20.34 -14.63
C VAL A 44 -4.74 -20.42 -14.52
N ASN A 45 -4.01 -19.38 -14.95
CA ASN A 45 -2.55 -19.31 -14.81
C ASN A 45 -2.12 -19.28 -13.34
N ALA A 46 -2.80 -18.51 -12.49
CA ALA A 46 -2.50 -18.50 -11.05
C ALA A 46 -2.71 -19.89 -10.41
N HIS A 47 -3.79 -20.59 -10.79
CA HIS A 47 -4.05 -21.95 -10.32
C HIS A 47 -3.01 -22.96 -10.85
N LEU A 48 -2.65 -22.88 -12.14
CA LEU A 48 -1.61 -23.71 -12.76
C LEU A 48 -0.26 -23.51 -12.06
N VAL A 49 0.17 -22.26 -11.83
CA VAL A 49 1.40 -21.94 -11.11
C VAL A 49 1.37 -22.49 -9.69
N ALA A 50 0.26 -22.34 -8.96
CA ALA A 50 0.12 -22.88 -7.61
C ALA A 50 0.26 -24.41 -7.59
N LEU A 51 -0.34 -25.12 -8.55
CA LEU A 51 -0.21 -26.58 -8.67
C LEU A 51 1.20 -27.03 -9.02
N LEU A 52 1.88 -26.31 -9.94
CA LEU A 52 3.27 -26.58 -10.30
C LEU A 52 4.22 -26.32 -9.11
N LEU A 53 3.95 -25.31 -8.29
CA LEU A 53 4.71 -25.00 -7.08
C LEU A 53 4.48 -26.03 -5.97
N VAL A 54 3.25 -26.52 -5.78
CA VAL A 54 2.97 -27.67 -4.89
C VAL A 54 3.67 -28.93 -5.38
N ALA A 55 3.63 -29.22 -6.69
CA ALA A 55 4.36 -30.34 -7.28
C ALA A 55 5.86 -30.22 -7.04
N PHE A 56 6.44 -29.04 -7.28
CA PHE A 56 7.85 -28.75 -7.00
C PHE A 56 8.19 -28.95 -5.52
N GLY A 57 7.35 -28.46 -4.60
CA GLY A 57 7.54 -28.66 -3.16
C GLY A 57 7.57 -30.13 -2.74
N VAL A 58 6.72 -30.98 -3.33
CA VAL A 58 6.72 -32.43 -3.07
C VAL A 58 8.01 -33.10 -3.58
N TYR A 59 8.46 -32.79 -4.80
CA TYR A 59 9.74 -33.32 -5.31
C TYR A 59 10.94 -32.75 -4.55
N ALA A 60 10.94 -31.47 -4.17
CA ALA A 60 11.99 -30.87 -3.37
C ALA A 60 12.09 -31.51 -1.97
N TRP A 61 10.94 -31.82 -1.34
CA TRP A 61 10.93 -32.56 -0.07
C TRP A 61 11.47 -33.99 -0.21
N ARG A 62 11.12 -34.69 -1.30
CA ARG A 62 11.55 -36.09 -1.53
C ARG A 62 13.00 -36.24 -1.98
N ASP A 63 13.52 -35.26 -2.72
CA ASP A 63 14.79 -35.41 -3.45
C ASP A 63 15.84 -34.34 -3.13
N LEU A 64 15.47 -33.11 -2.72
CA LEU A 64 16.45 -32.09 -2.29
C LEU A 64 16.74 -32.13 -0.79
N VAL A 65 15.75 -32.33 0.08
CA VAL A 65 15.97 -32.39 1.54
C VAL A 65 16.97 -33.48 1.96
N PRO A 66 16.99 -34.69 1.37
CA PRO A 66 18.02 -35.69 1.66
C PRO A 66 19.47 -35.26 1.40
N PHE A 67 19.73 -34.25 0.55
CA PHE A 67 21.10 -33.71 0.38
C PHE A 67 21.57 -32.84 1.54
N ALA A 68 20.63 -32.28 2.31
CA ALA A 68 20.94 -31.54 3.52
C ALA A 68 21.21 -32.46 4.72
N THR A 69 20.88 -33.75 4.65
CA THR A 69 21.03 -34.72 5.75
C THR A 69 22.13 -35.76 5.45
N TYR A 70 22.56 -36.51 6.47
CA TYR A 70 23.54 -37.58 6.29
C TYR A 70 22.89 -38.94 5.98
N ASP A 71 21.81 -39.28 6.68
CA ASP A 71 21.24 -40.63 6.71
C ASP A 71 20.17 -40.91 5.65
N GLN A 72 19.71 -39.88 4.93
CA GLN A 72 18.67 -40.02 3.90
C GLN A 72 19.27 -40.04 2.50
N HIS A 73 18.59 -40.74 1.59
CA HIS A 73 18.91 -40.76 0.16
C HIS A 73 17.68 -40.30 -0.65
N PRO A 74 17.86 -39.66 -1.81
CA PRO A 74 16.75 -39.18 -2.62
C PRO A 74 15.82 -40.32 -3.04
N ALA A 75 14.51 -40.13 -2.85
CA ALA A 75 13.53 -41.18 -3.12
C ALA A 75 13.51 -41.61 -4.59
N ASP A 76 13.67 -40.65 -5.52
CA ASP A 76 13.70 -40.91 -6.96
C ASP A 76 15.13 -41.05 -7.53
N ALA A 77 16.15 -41.36 -6.68
CA ALA A 77 17.55 -41.54 -7.09
C ALA A 77 17.74 -42.56 -8.21
N ALA A 78 16.91 -43.61 -8.27
CA ALA A 78 16.93 -44.63 -9.32
C ALA A 78 16.65 -44.08 -10.73
N GLY A 79 16.10 -42.86 -10.85
CA GLY A 79 15.91 -42.16 -12.14
C GLY A 79 17.16 -41.43 -12.65
N GLY A 80 18.24 -41.35 -11.86
CA GLY A 80 19.50 -40.73 -12.24
C GLY A 80 19.32 -39.29 -12.77
N TRP A 81 19.90 -38.99 -13.93
CA TRP A 81 19.82 -37.67 -14.57
C TRP A 81 18.38 -37.21 -14.87
N LEU A 82 17.44 -38.15 -15.11
CA LEU A 82 16.06 -37.83 -15.50
C LEU A 82 15.26 -37.24 -14.33
N THR A 83 15.56 -37.65 -13.10
CA THR A 83 15.00 -37.05 -11.87
C THR A 83 15.45 -35.60 -11.74
N TRP A 84 16.74 -35.33 -11.94
CA TRP A 84 17.29 -33.97 -11.93
C TRP A 84 16.74 -33.09 -13.04
N ALA A 85 16.63 -33.60 -14.26
CA ALA A 85 16.01 -32.89 -15.38
C ALA A 85 14.54 -32.52 -15.07
N ARG A 86 13.77 -33.45 -14.47
CA ARG A 86 12.39 -33.18 -14.04
C ARG A 86 12.34 -32.07 -12.98
N ILE A 87 13.17 -32.16 -11.94
CA ILE A 87 13.22 -31.15 -10.86
C ILE A 87 13.62 -29.78 -11.43
N GLY A 88 14.61 -29.73 -12.33
CA GLY A 88 15.05 -28.51 -12.99
C GLY A 88 13.96 -27.86 -13.85
N VAL A 89 13.32 -28.63 -14.74
CA VAL A 89 12.20 -28.14 -15.57
C VAL A 89 11.01 -27.68 -14.71
N LEU A 90 10.67 -28.45 -13.68
CA LEU A 90 9.56 -28.11 -12.78
C LEU A 90 9.86 -26.88 -11.92
N GLY A 91 11.09 -26.72 -11.42
CA GLY A 91 11.53 -25.53 -10.71
C GLY A 91 11.57 -24.29 -11.60
N PHE A 92 12.05 -24.42 -12.85
CA PHE A 92 11.99 -23.35 -13.83
C PHE A 92 10.55 -22.91 -14.13
N ALA A 93 9.64 -23.85 -14.40
CA ALA A 93 8.24 -23.56 -14.71
C ALA A 93 7.42 -23.04 -13.50
N SER A 94 7.74 -23.48 -12.27
CA SER A 94 6.98 -23.10 -11.07
C SER A 94 7.53 -21.89 -10.31
N ILE A 95 8.81 -21.55 -10.47
CA ILE A 95 9.46 -20.44 -9.77
C ILE A 95 9.90 -19.37 -10.78
N VAL A 96 10.78 -19.70 -11.72
CA VAL A 96 11.41 -18.70 -12.61
C VAL A 96 10.37 -18.04 -13.51
N VAL A 97 9.57 -18.85 -14.22
CA VAL A 97 8.52 -18.35 -15.12
C VAL A 97 7.57 -17.34 -14.42
N PRO A 98 6.92 -17.66 -13.29
CA PRO A 98 6.03 -16.70 -12.61
C PRO A 98 6.76 -15.55 -11.88
N LEU A 99 8.03 -15.70 -11.46
CA LEU A 99 8.77 -14.58 -10.86
C LEU A 99 9.10 -13.49 -11.88
N PHE A 100 9.49 -13.89 -13.09
CA PHE A 100 10.05 -12.99 -14.10
C PHE A 100 9.05 -12.50 -15.14
N ILE A 101 7.93 -13.21 -15.39
CA ILE A 101 6.87 -12.72 -16.28
C ILE A 101 6.25 -11.43 -15.72
N PRO A 102 6.16 -10.34 -16.51
CA PRO A 102 5.43 -9.13 -16.14
C PRO A 102 3.95 -9.42 -15.90
N ARG A 103 3.34 -8.77 -14.91
CA ARG A 103 1.91 -8.93 -14.63
C ARG A 103 1.10 -8.17 -15.67
N VAL A 104 0.09 -8.84 -16.22
CA VAL A 104 -0.87 -8.21 -17.14
C VAL A 104 -1.68 -7.17 -16.36
N TYR A 105 -1.68 -5.93 -16.83
CA TYR A 105 -2.51 -4.87 -16.27
C TYR A 105 -3.99 -5.26 -16.35
N VAL A 106 -4.69 -5.18 -15.21
CA VAL A 106 -6.14 -5.33 -15.12
C VAL A 106 -6.66 -4.05 -14.46
N PRO A 107 -7.39 -3.17 -15.19
CA PRO A 107 -7.89 -1.93 -14.62
C PRO A 107 -8.91 -2.21 -13.51
N LEU A 108 -8.78 -1.50 -12.38
CA LEU A 108 -9.69 -1.65 -11.25
C LEU A 108 -11.08 -1.06 -11.56
N ASP A 109 -11.13 0.10 -12.22
CA ASP A 109 -12.36 0.62 -12.82
C ASP A 109 -12.38 0.29 -14.33
N SER A 110 -13.25 -0.66 -14.70
CA SER A 110 -13.47 -1.01 -16.11
C SER A 110 -14.07 0.10 -16.97
N LYS A 111 -14.61 1.17 -16.37
CA LYS A 111 -15.22 2.31 -17.08
C LYS A 111 -14.20 3.40 -17.39
N ASN A 112 -13.17 3.55 -16.55
CA ASN A 112 -12.11 4.56 -16.67
C ASN A 112 -10.74 3.89 -16.49
N PRO A 113 -10.27 3.06 -17.45
CA PRO A 113 -8.94 2.48 -17.40
C PRO A 113 -7.86 3.59 -17.43
N SER A 114 -6.69 3.34 -16.84
CA SER A 114 -5.57 4.28 -16.99
C SER A 114 -4.95 4.16 -18.38
N ASP A 115 -4.80 5.27 -19.10
CA ASP A 115 -4.14 5.32 -20.41
C ASP A 115 -2.68 4.83 -20.34
N THR A 116 -2.00 5.22 -19.25
CA THR A 116 -0.69 4.68 -18.86
C THR A 116 -0.82 4.02 -17.48
N PRO A 117 -0.58 2.71 -17.35
CA PRO A 117 -0.63 2.03 -16.05
C PRO A 117 0.65 2.33 -15.25
N ASN A 118 0.55 2.39 -13.92
CA ASN A 118 1.73 2.57 -13.08
C ASN A 118 2.68 1.36 -13.24
N PRO A 119 4.02 1.56 -13.34
CA PRO A 119 5.00 0.47 -13.45
C PRO A 119 4.88 -0.60 -12.35
N GLU A 120 4.46 -0.24 -11.14
CA GLU A 120 4.21 -1.20 -10.04
C GLU A 120 3.10 -2.21 -10.39
N GLN A 121 2.07 -1.78 -11.13
CA GLN A 121 0.93 -2.64 -11.51
C GLN A 121 1.31 -3.65 -12.61
N THR A 122 2.31 -3.35 -13.43
CA THR A 122 2.79 -4.20 -14.54
C THR A 122 4.06 -4.97 -14.22
N ALA A 123 4.82 -4.55 -13.19
CA ALA A 123 6.06 -5.19 -12.75
C ALA A 123 5.90 -6.71 -12.55
N SER A 124 6.91 -7.49 -12.90
CA SER A 124 7.01 -8.89 -12.52
C SER A 124 7.11 -9.04 -11.00
N LEU A 125 6.83 -10.23 -10.45
CA LEU A 125 6.86 -10.44 -8.99
C LEU A 125 8.22 -10.13 -8.39
N ILE A 126 9.32 -10.52 -9.07
CA ILE A 126 10.68 -10.21 -8.58
C ILE A 126 10.97 -8.70 -8.63
N SER A 127 10.52 -8.01 -9.68
CA SER A 127 10.69 -6.56 -9.84
C SER A 127 9.90 -5.76 -8.79
N LEU A 128 8.72 -6.24 -8.38
CA LEU A 128 7.98 -5.63 -7.28
C LEU A 128 8.60 -5.97 -5.91
N VAL A 129 9.06 -7.20 -5.68
CA VAL A 129 9.70 -7.61 -4.41
C VAL A 129 10.98 -6.82 -4.12
N LEU A 130 11.77 -6.53 -5.16
CA LEU A 130 13.06 -5.84 -5.07
C LEU A 130 12.99 -4.34 -5.42
N TYR A 131 11.81 -3.83 -5.79
CA TYR A 131 11.55 -2.44 -6.20
C TYR A 131 12.22 -1.99 -7.51
N ASN A 132 12.75 -2.91 -8.32
CA ASN A 132 13.41 -2.63 -9.61
C ASN A 132 12.53 -1.85 -10.61
N PHE A 133 11.20 -1.82 -10.42
CA PHE A 133 10.31 -0.98 -11.23
C PHE A 133 10.59 0.53 -11.09
N LEU A 134 11.26 0.95 -10.01
CA LEU A 134 11.71 2.31 -9.77
C LEU A 134 13.09 2.62 -10.39
N ASP A 135 13.85 1.61 -10.84
CA ASP A 135 15.25 1.80 -11.30
C ASP A 135 15.34 2.84 -12.43
N ASN A 136 14.44 2.78 -13.40
CA ASN A 136 14.37 3.75 -14.51
C ASN A 136 14.08 5.18 -14.01
N LEU A 137 13.24 5.33 -12.98
CA LEU A 137 12.90 6.63 -12.40
C LEU A 137 14.08 7.19 -11.60
N VAL A 138 14.70 6.38 -10.74
CA VAL A 138 15.90 6.74 -9.97
C VAL A 138 17.05 7.14 -10.89
N TRP A 139 17.26 6.39 -11.98
CA TRP A 139 18.30 6.67 -12.96
C TRP A 139 18.02 7.91 -13.82
N THR A 140 16.76 8.20 -14.10
CA THR A 140 16.34 9.46 -14.75
C THR A 140 16.56 10.65 -13.82
N ALA A 141 16.15 10.54 -12.55
CA ALA A 141 16.36 11.55 -11.52
C ALA A 141 17.85 11.78 -11.19
N TYR A 142 18.71 10.77 -11.32
CA TYR A 142 20.15 10.91 -11.17
C TYR A 142 20.80 11.69 -12.34
N ARG A 143 20.23 11.59 -13.55
CA ARG A 143 20.75 12.24 -14.77
C ARG A 143 20.20 13.65 -14.99
N ALA A 144 18.96 13.90 -14.59
CA ALA A 144 18.30 15.18 -14.79
C ALA A 144 18.59 16.15 -13.63
N PRO A 145 18.91 17.43 -13.88
CA PRO A 145 19.14 18.40 -12.81
C PRO A 145 17.87 18.75 -12.02
N LYS A 146 16.70 18.51 -12.62
CA LYS A 146 15.37 18.56 -11.97
C LYS A 146 14.47 17.55 -12.68
N LEU A 147 13.72 16.78 -11.90
CA LEU A 147 12.68 15.89 -12.42
C LEU A 147 11.37 16.68 -12.54
N GLU A 148 10.74 16.67 -13.70
CA GLU A 148 9.45 17.34 -13.93
C GLU A 148 8.28 16.46 -13.49
N TYR A 149 7.13 17.08 -13.18
CA TYR A 149 5.94 16.35 -12.73
C TYR A 149 5.45 15.33 -13.78
N GLU A 150 5.46 15.69 -15.06
CA GLU A 150 5.09 14.83 -16.19
C GLU A 150 6.03 13.61 -16.39
N GLN A 151 7.20 13.60 -15.75
CA GLN A 151 8.15 12.49 -15.79
C GLN A 151 7.94 11.49 -14.63
N LEU A 152 7.07 11.81 -13.66
CA LEU A 152 6.69 10.90 -12.60
C LEU A 152 5.68 9.87 -13.12
N PRO A 153 5.75 8.60 -12.67
CA PRO A 153 4.75 7.61 -13.02
C PRO A 153 3.37 8.02 -12.48
N PRO A 154 2.27 7.78 -13.25
CA PRO A 154 0.92 8.10 -12.82
C PRO A 154 0.54 7.31 -11.57
N LEU A 155 -0.32 7.87 -10.72
CA LEU A 155 -0.74 7.23 -9.48
C LEU A 155 -1.46 5.89 -9.76
N ALA A 156 -1.09 4.85 -9.02
CA ALA A 156 -1.66 3.52 -9.17
C ALA A 156 -3.17 3.52 -8.89
N ASP A 157 -3.93 2.68 -9.60
CA ASP A 157 -5.41 2.75 -9.58
C ASP A 157 -6.02 2.58 -8.18
N TYR A 158 -5.40 1.78 -7.31
CA TYR A 158 -5.88 1.56 -5.93
C TYR A 158 -5.60 2.73 -4.98
N ASP A 159 -4.76 3.69 -5.39
CA ASP A 159 -4.44 4.92 -4.64
C ASP A 159 -5.24 6.13 -5.16
N ARG A 160 -6.02 5.99 -6.26
CA ARG A 160 -6.83 7.08 -6.81
C ARG A 160 -7.90 7.54 -5.82
N ALA A 161 -8.06 8.86 -5.71
CA ALA A 161 -9.02 9.50 -4.80
C ALA A 161 -10.46 8.97 -4.96
N SER A 162 -10.92 8.75 -6.19
CA SER A 162 -12.25 8.19 -6.49
C SER A 162 -12.44 6.80 -5.89
N TYR A 163 -11.47 5.92 -6.08
CA TYR A 163 -11.49 4.55 -5.55
C TYR A 163 -11.35 4.52 -4.02
N LEU A 164 -10.46 5.33 -3.46
CA LEU A 164 -10.30 5.47 -2.00
C LEU A 164 -11.60 5.94 -1.34
N LYS A 165 -12.29 6.90 -1.94
CA LYS A 165 -13.62 7.38 -1.52
C LYS A 165 -14.66 6.26 -1.57
N GLU A 166 -14.80 5.56 -2.70
CA GLU A 166 -15.75 4.44 -2.84
C GLU A 166 -15.50 3.33 -1.81
N ARG A 167 -14.23 2.91 -1.65
CA ARG A 167 -13.83 1.86 -0.69
C ARG A 167 -14.08 2.26 0.78
N SER A 168 -13.98 3.54 1.11
CA SER A 168 -13.92 4.00 2.51
C SER A 168 -15.18 4.68 3.02
N PHE A 169 -15.93 5.42 2.20
CA PHE A 169 -17.03 6.26 2.68
C PHE A 169 -18.17 5.44 3.28
N ASP A 170 -18.45 4.24 2.76
CA ASP A 170 -19.45 3.33 3.33
C ASP A 170 -19.06 2.77 4.71
N LYS A 171 -17.79 2.93 5.13
CA LYS A 171 -17.23 2.52 6.42
C LYS A 171 -16.70 3.67 7.27
N LEU A 172 -16.66 4.90 6.75
CA LEU A 172 -16.15 6.09 7.44
C LEU A 172 -17.14 7.26 7.53
N ASP A 173 -18.07 7.44 6.57
CA ASP A 173 -19.03 8.56 6.58
C ASP A 173 -20.10 8.34 7.66
N PRO A 174 -20.16 9.16 8.73
CA PRO A 174 -21.15 9.00 9.80
C PRO A 174 -22.60 9.20 9.32
N LEU A 175 -22.81 9.82 8.15
CA LEU A 175 -24.12 10.05 7.55
C LEU A 175 -24.61 8.86 6.72
N ARG A 176 -23.70 7.98 6.26
CA ARG A 176 -24.04 6.71 5.58
C ARG A 176 -24.21 5.55 6.56
N GLN A 177 -23.77 5.71 7.80
CA GLN A 177 -23.84 4.65 8.82
C GLN A 177 -25.13 4.73 9.64
N GLU A 178 -25.95 3.68 9.55
CA GLU A 178 -27.12 3.49 10.42
C GLU A 178 -26.77 3.46 11.92
N LYS A 179 -25.51 3.13 12.27
CA LYS A 179 -25.04 2.98 13.65
C LYS A 179 -23.74 3.74 13.84
N ARG A 180 -23.74 4.74 14.72
CA ARG A 180 -22.54 5.49 15.12
C ARG A 180 -21.48 4.55 15.70
N ARG A 181 -20.42 4.29 14.94
CA ARG A 181 -19.22 3.58 15.38
C ARG A 181 -18.07 4.58 15.53
N TYR A 182 -17.14 4.34 16.45
CA TYR A 182 -15.95 5.20 16.54
C TYR A 182 -15.15 5.15 15.24
N PHE A 183 -14.70 6.31 14.76
CA PHE A 183 -13.98 6.47 13.49
C PHE A 183 -12.82 5.47 13.31
N PHE A 184 -12.04 5.24 14.37
CA PHE A 184 -10.95 4.27 14.41
C PHE A 184 -11.37 2.85 14.01
N TRP A 185 -12.55 2.37 14.44
CA TRP A 185 -13.05 1.05 14.06
C TRP A 185 -13.50 0.98 12.59
N GLY A 186 -13.97 2.10 12.03
CA GLY A 186 -14.22 2.22 10.59
C GLY A 186 -12.92 2.09 9.80
N LEU A 187 -11.88 2.83 10.20
CA LEU A 187 -10.56 2.81 9.56
C LEU A 187 -9.92 1.41 9.64
N MET A 188 -9.94 0.78 10.82
CA MET A 188 -9.48 -0.60 11.03
C MET A 188 -10.21 -1.60 10.12
N ALA A 189 -11.52 -1.41 9.90
CA ALA A 189 -12.31 -2.25 9.01
C ALA A 189 -12.05 -1.99 7.51
N VAL A 190 -11.58 -0.80 7.11
CA VAL A 190 -11.17 -0.50 5.73
C VAL A 190 -9.82 -1.16 5.43
N PHE A 191 -8.85 -1.04 6.33
CA PHE A 191 -7.45 -1.47 6.14
C PHE A 191 -7.13 -2.89 6.64
N TRP A 192 -8.15 -3.72 6.90
CA TRP A 192 -7.96 -5.05 7.50
C TRP A 192 -7.02 -5.97 6.71
N ARG A 193 -6.98 -5.86 5.38
CA ARG A 193 -6.09 -6.67 4.51
C ARG A 193 -4.64 -6.23 4.68
N GLU A 194 -4.41 -4.93 4.68
CA GLU A 194 -3.12 -4.29 4.88
C GLU A 194 -2.55 -4.65 6.27
N TYR A 195 -3.39 -4.66 7.32
CA TYR A 195 -2.99 -5.13 8.65
C TYR A 195 -2.61 -6.61 8.70
N ILE A 196 -3.33 -7.50 7.99
CA ILE A 196 -2.96 -8.93 7.91
C ILE A 196 -1.58 -9.09 7.24
N VAL A 197 -1.31 -8.37 6.14
CA VAL A 197 -0.02 -8.47 5.45
C VAL A 197 1.11 -7.88 6.30
N MET A 198 0.87 -6.78 7.01
CA MET A 198 1.83 -6.23 7.98
C MET A 198 2.10 -7.19 9.15
N ALA A 199 1.09 -7.92 9.64
CA ALA A 199 1.27 -8.92 10.69
C ALA A 199 2.10 -10.12 10.20
N ILE A 200 1.79 -10.66 9.01
CA ILE A 200 2.52 -11.79 8.42
C ILE A 200 3.99 -11.43 8.18
N THR A 201 4.27 -10.26 7.60
CA THR A 201 5.65 -9.80 7.34
C THR A 201 6.45 -9.61 8.63
N LEU A 202 5.84 -9.06 9.69
CA LEU A 202 6.48 -8.98 11.01
C LEU A 202 6.72 -10.35 11.66
N ILE A 203 5.80 -11.31 11.54
CA ILE A 203 5.98 -12.68 12.04
C ILE A 203 7.16 -13.35 11.31
N ILE A 204 7.23 -13.24 9.99
CA ILE A 204 8.34 -13.77 9.18
C ILE A 204 9.66 -13.14 9.63
N ARG A 205 9.73 -11.81 9.76
CA ARG A 205 10.92 -11.11 10.27
C ARG A 205 11.30 -11.61 11.67
N GLY A 206 10.31 -11.81 12.55
CA GLY A 206 10.46 -12.39 13.89
C GLY A 206 11.15 -13.75 13.86
N LEU A 207 10.66 -14.67 13.03
CA LEU A 207 11.24 -16.00 12.85
C LEU A 207 12.66 -15.94 12.27
N MET A 208 12.89 -15.07 11.28
CA MET A 208 14.20 -14.93 10.62
C MET A 208 15.28 -14.34 11.54
N MET A 209 14.93 -13.59 12.58
CA MET A 209 15.92 -13.13 13.59
C MET A 209 16.55 -14.29 14.37
N PHE A 210 15.88 -15.45 14.48
CA PHE A 210 16.46 -16.64 15.10
C PHE A 210 17.43 -17.40 14.18
N ALA A 211 17.49 -17.07 12.88
CA ALA A 211 18.34 -17.80 11.94
C ALA A 211 19.83 -17.69 12.28
N GLY A 212 20.29 -16.51 12.73
CA GLY A 212 21.66 -16.28 13.20
C GLY A 212 22.03 -17.20 14.38
N PRO A 213 21.37 -17.07 15.54
CA PRO A 213 21.64 -17.92 16.71
C PRO A 213 21.53 -19.42 16.43
N VAL A 214 20.53 -19.86 15.65
CA VAL A 214 20.34 -21.27 15.31
C VAL A 214 21.46 -21.78 14.39
N GLY A 215 21.79 -21.05 13.32
CA GLY A 215 22.86 -21.44 12.39
C GLY A 215 24.22 -21.51 13.08
N ILE A 216 24.58 -20.50 13.88
CA ILE A 216 25.84 -20.49 14.65
C ILE A 216 25.91 -21.67 15.62
N LYS A 217 24.84 -21.94 16.38
CA LYS A 217 24.78 -23.07 17.33
C LYS A 217 25.07 -24.41 16.65
N HIS A 218 24.49 -24.67 15.48
CA HIS A 218 24.67 -25.94 14.78
C HIS A 218 26.05 -26.05 14.10
N ILE A 219 26.60 -24.95 13.58
CA ILE A 219 27.98 -24.92 13.05
C ILE A 219 28.99 -25.14 14.17
N LEU A 220 28.82 -24.48 15.32
CA LEU A 220 29.72 -24.63 16.46
C LEU A 220 29.71 -26.07 17.00
N ARG A 221 28.53 -26.69 17.17
CA ARG A 221 28.43 -28.10 17.58
C ARG A 221 29.18 -29.05 16.64
N TYR A 222 29.11 -28.80 15.33
CA TYR A 222 29.85 -29.60 14.34
C TYR A 222 31.38 -29.43 14.47
N LEU A 223 31.85 -28.24 14.81
CA LEU A 223 33.28 -27.96 15.05
C LEU A 223 33.78 -28.56 16.38
N GLU A 224 32.95 -28.55 17.43
CA GLU A 224 33.28 -29.10 18.74
C GLU A 224 33.35 -30.64 18.74
N ALA A 225 32.45 -31.31 18.03
CA ALA A 225 32.38 -32.77 17.96
C ALA A 225 32.21 -33.28 16.51
N PRO A 226 33.28 -33.29 15.68
CA PRO A 226 33.21 -33.80 14.31
C PRO A 226 32.80 -35.28 14.19
N SER A 227 32.88 -36.05 15.29
CA SER A 227 32.43 -37.43 15.42
C SER A 227 30.92 -37.61 15.61
N ASP A 228 30.20 -36.56 16.05
CA ASP A 228 28.73 -36.48 16.05
C ASP A 228 28.30 -35.25 15.22
N PRO A 229 28.36 -35.32 13.88
CA PRO A 229 28.05 -34.20 13.01
C PRO A 229 26.56 -33.79 13.03
N GLY A 230 25.71 -34.54 13.76
CA GLY A 230 24.27 -34.35 13.81
C GLY A 230 23.56 -34.72 12.50
N TYR A 231 22.25 -34.49 12.47
CA TYR A 231 21.38 -34.93 11.37
C TYR A 231 21.55 -34.12 10.06
N ILE A 232 21.94 -32.84 10.16
CA ILE A 232 21.98 -31.88 9.04
C ILE A 232 23.42 -31.41 8.78
N ARG A 233 23.84 -31.46 7.53
CA ARG A 233 25.19 -31.10 7.06
C ARG A 233 25.48 -29.60 7.28
N PRO A 234 26.73 -29.21 7.62
CA PRO A 234 27.09 -27.82 7.93
C PRO A 234 26.78 -26.80 6.83
N TRP A 235 26.90 -27.18 5.55
CA TRP A 235 26.66 -26.28 4.43
C TRP A 235 25.24 -25.69 4.43
N PHE A 236 24.24 -26.46 4.91
CA PHE A 236 22.87 -25.99 5.05
C PHE A 236 22.78 -24.87 6.09
N TRP A 237 23.47 -25.01 7.22
CA TRP A 237 23.50 -23.98 8.27
C TRP A 237 24.24 -22.72 7.84
N ILE A 238 25.30 -22.86 7.03
CA ILE A 238 25.99 -21.72 6.41
C ILE A 238 25.03 -20.98 5.45
N LEU A 239 24.29 -21.71 4.61
CA LEU A 239 23.27 -21.12 3.74
C LEU A 239 22.14 -20.46 4.55
N TRP A 240 21.72 -21.08 5.66
CA TRP A 240 20.69 -20.55 6.57
C TRP A 240 21.11 -19.22 7.23
N LEU A 241 22.41 -19.07 7.58
CA LEU A 241 22.96 -17.80 8.08
C LEU A 241 22.90 -16.65 7.06
N PHE A 242 22.90 -16.95 5.76
CA PHE A 242 22.68 -15.95 4.71
C PHE A 242 21.18 -15.71 4.44
N LEU A 243 20.41 -16.80 4.26
CA LEU A 243 18.99 -16.73 3.91
C LEU A 243 18.13 -16.06 5.00
N GLY A 244 18.44 -16.26 6.28
CA GLY A 244 17.73 -15.63 7.38
C GLY A 244 17.72 -14.10 7.30
N PRO A 245 18.88 -13.43 7.37
CA PRO A 245 18.99 -11.99 7.16
C PRO A 245 18.41 -11.51 5.82
N PHE A 246 18.62 -12.26 4.73
CA PHE A 246 18.10 -11.93 3.40
C PHE A 246 16.56 -11.87 3.36
N PHE A 247 15.87 -12.94 3.80
CA PHE A 247 14.40 -12.94 3.87
C PHE A 247 13.87 -12.01 4.96
N GLY A 248 14.60 -11.83 6.07
CA GLY A 248 14.26 -10.86 7.11
C GLY A 248 14.29 -9.41 6.61
N ALA A 249 15.25 -9.07 5.73
CA ALA A 249 15.33 -7.76 5.09
C ALA A 249 14.18 -7.54 4.10
N ILE A 250 13.89 -8.52 3.23
CA ILE A 250 12.74 -8.45 2.30
C ILE A 250 11.43 -8.26 3.08
N ALA A 251 11.20 -9.07 4.13
CA ALA A 251 10.00 -8.96 4.96
C ALA A 251 9.88 -7.60 5.65
N MET A 252 11.00 -7.03 6.13
CA MET A 252 11.02 -5.68 6.72
C MET A 252 10.69 -4.60 5.70
N GLN A 253 11.26 -4.66 4.49
CA GLN A 253 11.02 -3.65 3.45
C GLN A 253 9.55 -3.67 3.00
N TRP A 254 8.98 -4.87 2.82
CA TRP A 254 7.56 -5.04 2.54
C TRP A 254 6.63 -4.54 3.65
N TYR A 255 7.00 -4.74 4.92
CA TYR A 255 6.30 -4.15 6.04
C TYR A 255 6.31 -2.61 5.98
N ILE A 256 7.47 -2.00 5.71
CA ILE A 256 7.61 -0.54 5.57
C ILE A 256 6.75 -0.02 4.42
N PHE A 257 6.79 -0.66 3.25
CA PHE A 257 6.00 -0.28 2.09
C PHE A 257 4.50 -0.24 2.41
N PHE A 258 3.93 -1.36 2.88
CA PHE A 258 2.50 -1.40 3.24
C PHE A 258 2.14 -0.44 4.36
N ARG A 259 3.01 -0.23 5.35
CA ARG A 259 2.81 0.75 6.42
C ARG A 259 2.70 2.16 5.84
N MET A 260 3.65 2.58 5.01
CA MET A 260 3.67 3.94 4.44
C MET A 260 2.50 4.16 3.49
N SER A 261 2.21 3.22 2.59
CA SER A 261 1.03 3.30 1.71
C SER A 261 -0.28 3.38 2.51
N SER A 262 -0.40 2.66 3.63
CA SER A 262 -1.60 2.72 4.48
C SER A 262 -1.76 4.08 5.16
N VAL A 263 -0.67 4.73 5.57
CA VAL A 263 -0.69 6.10 6.15
C VAL A 263 -1.15 7.11 5.09
N VAL A 264 -0.53 7.14 3.91
CA VAL A 264 -0.87 8.07 2.83
C VAL A 264 -2.33 7.89 2.37
N ARG A 265 -2.79 6.64 2.24
CA ARG A 265 -4.21 6.35 1.93
C ARG A 265 -5.16 6.85 3.03
N ALA A 266 -4.82 6.63 4.31
CA ALA A 266 -5.67 7.05 5.41
C ALA A 266 -5.77 8.58 5.49
N GLU A 267 -4.66 9.29 5.30
CA GLU A 267 -4.62 10.76 5.19
C GLU A 267 -5.50 11.25 4.03
N GLY A 268 -5.33 10.69 2.82
CA GLY A 268 -6.15 11.03 1.65
C GLY A 268 -7.66 10.80 1.88
N MET A 269 -8.03 9.70 2.53
CA MET A 269 -9.43 9.42 2.92
C MET A 269 -9.98 10.44 3.94
N ILE A 270 -9.20 10.78 4.96
CA ILE A 270 -9.59 11.74 6.01
C ILE A 270 -9.78 13.13 5.41
N THR A 271 -8.84 13.59 4.57
CA THR A 271 -8.90 14.90 3.91
C THR A 271 -10.10 15.01 2.98
N GLN A 272 -10.42 13.97 2.20
CA GLN A 272 -11.63 13.92 1.36
C GLN A 272 -12.92 14.00 2.19
N LEU A 273 -12.99 13.23 3.29
CA LEU A 273 -14.16 13.22 4.17
C LEU A 273 -14.36 14.59 4.85
N LEU A 274 -13.28 15.21 5.32
CA LEU A 274 -13.31 16.55 5.92
C LEU A 274 -13.72 17.62 4.90
N PHE A 275 -13.18 17.57 3.69
CA PHE A 275 -13.50 18.51 2.62
C PHE A 275 -14.98 18.42 2.22
N GLU A 276 -15.52 17.21 2.01
CA GLU A 276 -16.96 17.05 1.75
C GLU A 276 -17.83 17.49 2.92
N HIS A 277 -17.44 17.18 4.16
CA HIS A 277 -18.21 17.62 5.32
C HIS A 277 -18.24 19.15 5.44
N THR A 278 -17.10 19.81 5.21
CA THR A 278 -16.96 21.28 5.21
C THR A 278 -17.75 21.91 4.08
N LEU A 279 -17.69 21.36 2.85
CA LEU A 279 -18.49 21.83 1.72
C LEU A 279 -20.00 21.69 1.99
N ARG A 280 -20.45 20.55 2.55
CA ARG A 280 -21.85 20.33 2.92
C ARG A 280 -22.30 21.33 3.99
N ILE A 281 -21.51 21.54 5.06
CA ILE A 281 -21.81 22.54 6.10
C ILE A 281 -21.94 23.94 5.50
N ARG A 282 -20.98 24.35 4.66
CA ARG A 282 -21.01 25.66 3.97
C ARG A 282 -22.24 25.80 3.09
N MET A 283 -22.58 24.78 2.31
CA MET A 283 -23.77 24.79 1.45
C MET A 283 -25.07 24.86 2.27
N THR A 284 -25.17 24.13 3.38
CA THR A 284 -26.34 24.21 4.27
C THR A 284 -26.45 25.57 4.97
N ALA A 285 -25.32 26.19 5.36
CA ALA A 285 -25.33 27.54 5.92
C ALA A 285 -25.78 28.58 4.88
N GLN A 286 -25.28 28.50 3.64
CA GLN A 286 -25.72 29.36 2.53
C GLN A 286 -27.17 29.14 2.11
N ALA A 287 -27.73 27.94 2.31
CA ALA A 287 -29.16 27.67 2.11
C ALA A 287 -30.05 28.17 3.26
N MET A 288 -29.49 28.35 4.46
CA MET A 288 -30.18 28.96 5.62
C MET A 288 -30.12 30.49 5.57
N ASP A 289 -29.00 31.07 5.14
CA ASP A 289 -28.84 32.49 4.79
C ASP A 289 -29.44 32.79 3.40
N GLY A 290 -30.76 32.59 3.26
CA GLY A 290 -31.51 32.79 2.01
C GLY A 290 -31.25 34.16 1.35
N PRO A 291 -31.43 34.26 0.02
CA PRO A 291 -30.75 35.25 -0.81
C PRO A 291 -30.96 36.68 -0.30
N VAL A 292 -29.88 37.29 0.19
CA VAL A 292 -29.82 38.73 0.43
C VAL A 292 -30.00 39.41 -0.91
N ALA A 293 -31.23 39.86 -1.18
CA ALA A 293 -31.52 40.68 -2.34
C ALA A 293 -30.60 41.90 -2.30
N VAL A 294 -29.74 42.02 -3.31
CA VAL A 294 -29.00 43.26 -3.57
C VAL A 294 -30.02 44.27 -4.05
N SER A 295 -30.71 44.89 -3.09
CA SER A 295 -31.70 45.94 -3.34
C SER A 295 -30.99 47.15 -3.93
N SER A 296 -31.02 47.24 -5.25
CA SER A 296 -30.57 48.39 -6.01
C SER A 296 -31.34 49.62 -5.55
N ALA A 297 -30.70 50.44 -4.70
CA ALA A 297 -31.28 51.67 -4.17
C ALA A 297 -31.44 52.71 -5.29
N SER A 298 -32.60 52.67 -5.95
CA SER A 298 -32.98 53.59 -7.01
C SER A 298 -33.49 54.92 -6.42
N THR A 299 -32.59 55.89 -6.26
CA THR A 299 -32.97 57.27 -5.95
C THR A 299 -33.33 58.00 -7.24
N ARG A 300 -34.64 58.12 -7.52
CA ARG A 300 -35.17 58.94 -8.62
C ARG A 300 -35.43 60.37 -8.14
N SER A 301 -34.66 61.31 -8.66
CA SER A 301 -34.99 62.74 -8.71
C SER A 301 -35.01 63.21 -10.18
N GLN A 302 -35.74 64.29 -10.46
CA GLN A 302 -36.31 64.53 -11.79
C GLN A 302 -35.40 65.33 -12.73
N THR A 303 -35.53 65.01 -14.02
CA THR A 303 -35.07 65.73 -15.24
C THR A 303 -35.69 67.16 -15.34
N PRO A 304 -35.27 68.09 -16.25
CA PRO A 304 -34.82 67.79 -17.64
C PRO A 304 -33.83 68.74 -18.38
N ILE A 305 -33.54 68.33 -19.63
CA ILE A 305 -33.21 69.12 -20.86
C ILE A 305 -31.75 69.13 -21.40
N ASN A 306 -31.66 68.64 -22.66
CA ASN A 306 -30.67 68.79 -23.74
C ASN A 306 -29.25 68.17 -23.71
N ALA A 307 -29.09 67.18 -24.59
CA ALA A 307 -27.88 66.82 -25.35
C ALA A 307 -27.95 67.46 -26.77
N PRO A 308 -27.02 67.21 -27.74
CA PRO A 308 -25.69 66.57 -27.71
C PRO A 308 -24.55 67.61 -27.96
N ALA A 309 -23.28 67.33 -28.28
CA ALA A 309 -22.48 66.11 -28.55
C ALA A 309 -21.06 66.30 -27.90
N GLY A 310 -19.98 65.51 -28.07
CA GLY A 310 -19.63 64.35 -28.90
C GLY A 310 -18.57 64.68 -29.98
N PRO A 311 -17.53 63.85 -30.23
CA PRO A 311 -16.92 62.80 -29.37
C PRO A 311 -15.36 62.75 -29.41
N THR A 312 -14.77 61.78 -28.67
CA THR A 312 -13.42 61.15 -28.84
C THR A 312 -12.17 62.04 -28.60
N GLU A 313 -11.00 61.55 -28.12
CA GLU A 313 -10.49 60.18 -27.89
C GLU A 313 -9.33 60.16 -26.85
N SER A 314 -9.05 58.99 -26.24
CA SER A 314 -7.77 58.46 -25.64
C SER A 314 -6.84 59.38 -24.78
N ASP A 315 -6.49 59.03 -23.54
CA ASP A 315 -5.45 58.04 -23.10
C ASP A 315 -4.01 58.45 -23.55
N ASP A 316 -2.92 58.37 -22.77
CA ASP A 316 -2.68 57.95 -21.38
C ASP A 316 -1.27 58.46 -20.91
N ASP A 317 -0.83 58.04 -19.71
CA ASP A 317 0.59 57.98 -19.23
C ASP A 317 1.40 59.24 -18.84
N GLU A 318 1.91 59.24 -17.59
CA GLU A 318 3.33 59.48 -17.31
C GLU A 318 3.81 58.63 -16.10
N PRO A 319 4.99 57.97 -16.14
CA PRO A 319 5.46 57.09 -15.07
C PRO A 319 6.42 57.77 -14.08
N ASN A 320 6.42 57.34 -12.82
CA ASN A 320 7.38 57.79 -11.81
C ASN A 320 8.67 56.97 -11.81
N SER A 321 9.80 57.65 -11.57
CA SER A 321 11.15 57.06 -11.51
C SER A 321 11.53 56.48 -10.13
N ASN A 322 12.49 55.56 -10.17
CA ASN A 322 13.57 55.23 -9.21
C ASN A 322 13.71 56.17 -7.97
N ASP A 323 14.17 55.74 -6.79
CA ASP A 323 15.36 54.88 -6.61
C ASP A 323 15.51 54.24 -5.19
N HIS A 324 16.55 53.42 -5.04
CA HIS A 324 17.05 52.61 -3.90
C HIS A 324 16.98 53.17 -2.44
N GLY A 325 16.95 52.23 -1.47
CA GLY A 325 17.32 52.47 -0.06
C GLY A 325 17.23 51.21 0.83
N ALA A 326 18.27 50.88 1.60
CA ALA A 326 18.44 49.56 2.24
C ALA A 326 18.13 49.48 3.77
N GLU A 327 17.94 48.22 4.21
CA GLU A 327 18.26 47.62 5.53
C GLU A 327 17.40 47.80 6.81
N ALA A 328 17.41 46.69 7.56
CA ALA A 328 17.29 46.51 9.02
C ALA A 328 15.92 46.39 9.74
N SER A 329 15.69 45.16 10.23
CA SER A 329 15.23 44.83 11.60
C SER A 329 13.84 45.22 12.10
N ASN A 330 12.99 44.21 12.29
CA ASN A 330 12.40 43.96 13.61
C ASN A 330 12.03 42.48 13.82
N ALA A 331 12.46 41.92 14.96
CA ALA A 331 12.01 40.63 15.46
C ALA A 331 11.42 40.85 16.86
N GLN A 332 10.19 40.38 17.10
CA GLN A 332 9.57 40.44 18.43
C GLN A 332 9.15 39.05 18.89
N THR A 333 9.90 38.57 19.89
CA THR A 333 9.59 37.38 20.69
C THR A 333 8.50 37.74 21.71
N LEU A 334 7.40 36.95 21.75
CA LEU A 334 6.39 37.10 22.80
C LEU A 334 6.61 36.09 23.93
N VAL A 335 6.55 36.61 25.16
CA VAL A 335 6.91 35.92 26.40
C VAL A 335 5.71 35.16 26.96
N ALA A 336 5.94 33.93 27.45
CA ALA A 336 4.95 33.15 28.16
C ALA A 336 4.87 33.55 29.65
N SER A 337 3.67 33.54 30.22
CA SER A 337 3.46 33.67 31.67
C SER A 337 2.51 32.60 32.18
N THR A 338 2.93 31.95 33.27
CA THR A 338 2.29 30.78 33.88
C THR A 338 1.38 31.21 35.05
N GLY A 339 0.21 30.59 35.20
CA GLY A 339 -0.66 30.82 36.37
C GLY A 339 -1.71 29.72 36.54
N SER A 340 -1.53 28.87 37.55
CA SER A 340 -2.46 27.78 37.91
C SER A 340 -2.93 27.96 39.35
N VAL A 341 -4.24 27.94 39.62
CA VAL A 341 -4.84 27.46 40.89
C VAL A 341 -6.24 26.85 40.60
N LYS A 342 -6.61 25.89 41.43
CA LYS A 342 -7.77 24.97 41.37
C LYS A 342 -8.80 25.33 42.45
N GLY A 343 -10.09 25.27 42.14
CA GLY A 343 -11.22 25.52 43.08
C GLY A 343 -12.50 24.77 42.65
N LYS A 344 -13.43 24.50 43.57
CA LYS A 344 -14.45 23.44 43.41
C LYS A 344 -15.80 23.78 44.07
N ASP A 345 -16.86 23.14 43.55
CA ASP A 345 -18.14 22.72 44.20
C ASP A 345 -19.50 23.28 43.70
N LYS A 346 -20.53 22.49 44.01
CA LYS A 346 -21.84 22.24 43.36
C LYS A 346 -22.91 23.36 43.47
N ALA A 347 -23.87 23.36 42.53
CA ALA A 347 -25.33 23.35 42.81
C ALA A 347 -26.16 23.07 41.51
N LYS A 348 -27.50 23.02 41.60
CA LYS A 348 -28.40 22.30 40.66
C LYS A 348 -29.64 23.12 40.23
N ARG A 349 -29.79 23.29 38.90
CA ARG A 349 -31.04 23.36 38.07
C ARG A 349 -32.19 24.32 38.46
N ASP A 350 -32.57 25.25 37.56
CA ASP A 350 -33.88 25.22 36.85
C ASP A 350 -34.10 26.25 35.71
N THR A 351 -34.72 25.76 34.62
CA THR A 351 -35.73 26.38 33.72
C THR A 351 -35.46 27.59 32.78
N LYS A 352 -35.27 27.25 31.48
CA LYS A 352 -35.81 27.80 30.19
C LYS A 352 -35.42 29.18 29.58
N THR A 353 -35.16 29.10 28.24
CA THR A 353 -35.20 30.13 27.14
C THR A 353 -34.29 31.35 27.30
N GLU A 354 -33.44 31.73 26.34
CA GLU A 354 -33.69 32.00 24.92
C GLU A 354 -32.56 31.53 23.97
N GLU A 355 -32.76 31.72 22.65
CA GLU A 355 -31.80 31.41 21.59
C GLU A 355 -30.79 32.56 21.40
N GLU A 356 -29.51 32.25 21.15
CA GLU A 356 -28.67 33.19 20.39
C GLU A 356 -27.69 32.46 19.46
N ASN A 357 -27.72 32.85 18.18
CA ASN A 357 -27.16 32.10 17.06
C ASN A 357 -25.69 32.51 16.78
N THR A 358 -24.75 32.09 17.63
CA THR A 358 -23.32 32.49 17.55
C THR A 358 -22.35 31.31 17.33
N GLY A 359 -22.87 30.13 16.97
CA GLY A 359 -22.07 28.91 16.79
C GLY A 359 -21.26 28.81 15.49
N GLY A 360 -21.74 29.43 14.39
CA GLY A 360 -21.19 29.22 13.04
C GLY A 360 -19.75 29.73 12.85
N SER A 361 -19.50 31.01 13.18
CA SER A 361 -18.19 31.66 13.01
C SER A 361 -17.09 31.00 13.86
N ASN A 362 -17.41 30.65 15.11
CA ASN A 362 -16.51 29.95 16.02
C ASN A 362 -16.15 28.53 15.55
N LEU A 363 -17.05 27.85 14.81
CA LEU A 363 -16.75 26.54 14.22
C LEU A 363 -15.81 26.68 13.01
N VAL A 364 -16.08 27.64 12.13
CA VAL A 364 -15.25 27.93 10.94
C VAL A 364 -13.82 28.32 11.36
N GLY A 365 -13.66 29.17 12.38
CA GLY A 365 -12.34 29.53 12.92
C GLY A 365 -11.57 28.33 13.49
N LYS A 366 -12.26 27.40 14.18
CA LYS A 366 -11.65 26.17 14.69
C LYS A 366 -11.27 25.17 13.58
N ILE A 367 -12.09 25.06 12.53
CA ILE A 367 -11.79 24.23 11.36
C ILE A 367 -10.57 24.77 10.61
N ASN A 368 -10.46 26.09 10.45
CA ASN A 368 -9.30 26.70 9.78
C ASN A 368 -7.99 26.49 10.57
N ASN A 369 -8.05 26.59 11.90
CA ASN A 369 -6.89 26.32 12.78
C ASN A 369 -6.48 24.83 12.77
N LEU A 370 -7.44 23.91 12.73
CA LEU A 370 -7.19 22.48 12.53
C LEU A 370 -6.57 22.19 11.15
N MET A 371 -7.04 22.84 10.09
CA MET A 371 -6.51 22.64 8.73
C MET A 371 -5.06 23.15 8.60
N SER A 372 -4.75 24.29 9.23
CA SER A 372 -3.38 24.81 9.34
C SER A 372 -2.44 23.83 10.07
N THR A 373 -2.92 23.21 11.16
CA THR A 373 -2.13 22.24 11.94
C THR A 373 -1.88 20.93 11.17
N VAL A 374 -2.80 20.48 10.32
CA VAL A 374 -2.66 19.24 9.53
C VAL A 374 -1.79 19.45 8.27
N GLY A 375 -1.73 20.67 7.73
CA GLY A 375 -0.89 20.98 6.56
C GLY A 375 0.61 21.18 6.85
N LEU A 376 1.07 20.93 8.08
CA LEU A 376 2.42 21.29 8.56
C LEU A 376 3.15 20.16 9.34
N SER A 377 2.71 18.90 9.20
CA SER A 377 3.43 17.71 9.69
C SER A 377 3.49 16.61 8.64
#